data_AF-A0A818J3W4-F1
#
_entry.id   AF-A0A818J3W4-F1
#
_cell.length_a   1.000
_cell.length_b   1.000
_cell.length_c   1.000
_cell.angle_alpha   90.00
_cell.angle_beta   90.00
_cell.angle_gamma   90.00
#
_symmetry.space_group_name_H-M   'P 1'
#
loop_
_entity.id
_entity.type
_entity.pdbx_description
1 polymer ?
#
loop_
_entity_poly.entity_id
_entity_poly.type
_entity_poly.pdbx_seq_one_letter_code
_entity_poly.pdbx_strand_id
1 'polypeptide(L)'
;MDELGSSICHSDTNTNVCCTSFLFVPTQTMFTLLYPIVRIEQPYTEIFRNYVYENTNTLDRNIKLLPWHRVHNRKTILRSLTIQQCPDLFSKKLEISTEIFEEGHKNDLYDKILIKNKLNIFNKDYIWKVYTDYDLIKQYLTDQHYQLTDNIDQADIIFVKEQIQDFRYETLNNKLINQFPFENVLTNKELLALTARRWKSIYGASSSSSTTTIENDPYIESHGNPPWLPVTFDLTHELPQFAVYFQVNFY
;
A
#
# COMPACT_ATOMS: atom_id res chain seq x y z
N MET A 1 8.01 -12.15 -27.27
CA MET A 1 9.04 -11.49 -26.44
C MET A 1 9.24 -10.10 -27.05
N ASP A 2 9.01 -9.02 -26.29
CA ASP A 2 9.09 -7.64 -26.79
C ASP A 2 10.55 -7.15 -26.74
N GLU A 3 11.32 -7.54 -27.75
CA GLU A 3 12.73 -7.18 -27.89
C GLU A 3 12.91 -5.67 -28.12
N LEU A 4 11.96 -5.03 -28.81
CA LEU A 4 12.02 -3.62 -29.10
C LEU A 4 11.83 -2.77 -27.84
N GLY A 5 10.78 -3.04 -27.04
CA GLY A 5 10.50 -2.29 -25.82
C GLY A 5 11.62 -2.39 -24.76
N SER A 6 12.35 -3.49 -24.75
CA SER A 6 13.49 -3.73 -23.83
C SER A 6 14.79 -3.06 -24.30
N SER A 7 14.91 -2.74 -25.59
CA SER A 7 16.12 -2.16 -26.18
C SER A 7 16.20 -0.63 -26.08
N ILE A 8 15.08 0.05 -25.77
CA ILE A 8 15.02 1.51 -25.73
C ILE A 8 15.82 2.03 -24.54
N CYS A 9 16.82 2.85 -24.83
CA CYS A 9 17.68 3.41 -23.80
C CYS A 9 16.97 4.51 -22.99
N HIS A 10 17.37 4.62 -21.72
CA HIS A 10 16.94 5.72 -20.89
C HIS A 10 17.67 7.01 -21.26
N SER A 11 16.94 8.12 -21.35
CA SER A 11 17.50 9.46 -21.19
C SER A 11 16.47 10.35 -20.51
N ASP A 12 16.91 11.12 -19.52
CA ASP A 12 16.14 12.13 -18.79
C ASP A 12 16.24 13.53 -19.42
N THR A 13 17.20 13.73 -20.34
CA THR A 13 17.54 15.02 -20.95
C THR A 13 17.29 15.05 -22.46
N ASN A 14 17.51 13.93 -23.15
CA ASN A 14 17.38 13.80 -24.61
C ASN A 14 16.23 12.86 -25.02
N THR A 15 15.18 12.76 -24.20
CA THR A 15 14.00 11.93 -24.50
C THR A 15 13.34 12.38 -25.80
N ASN A 16 13.08 11.45 -26.71
CA ASN A 16 12.47 11.74 -28.01
C ASN A 16 11.25 10.85 -28.32
N VAL A 17 11.01 9.80 -27.54
CA VAL A 17 9.83 8.93 -27.64
C VAL A 17 9.16 8.73 -26.28
N CYS A 18 7.86 8.44 -26.32
CA CYS A 18 7.08 7.98 -25.18
C CYS A 18 6.56 6.57 -25.46
N CYS A 19 6.48 5.76 -24.40
CA CYS A 19 5.82 4.45 -24.43
C CYS A 19 4.69 4.45 -23.38
N THR A 20 3.48 4.05 -23.79
CA THR A 20 2.33 3.89 -22.89
C THR A 20 1.66 2.53 -23.08
N SER A 21 1.14 1.98 -22.00
CA SER A 21 0.37 0.73 -22.03
C SER A 21 -1.05 1.00 -22.54
N PHE A 22 -1.52 0.18 -23.46
CA PHE A 22 -2.86 0.28 -24.03
C PHE A 22 -3.53 -1.09 -24.02
N LEU A 23 -4.68 -1.20 -23.35
CA LEU A 23 -5.49 -2.41 -23.36
C LEU A 23 -6.56 -2.30 -24.45
N PHE A 24 -6.47 -3.13 -25.48
CA PHE A 24 -7.53 -3.27 -26.47
C PHE A 24 -8.57 -4.28 -25.96
N VAL A 25 -9.61 -3.75 -25.31
CA VAL A 25 -10.67 -4.53 -24.65
C VAL A 25 -11.32 -5.59 -25.55
N PRO A 26 -11.67 -5.32 -26.83
CA PRO A 26 -12.36 -6.30 -27.67
C PRO A 26 -11.60 -7.62 -27.87
N THR A 27 -10.26 -7.58 -27.92
CA THR A 27 -9.42 -8.79 -28.04
C THR A 27 -8.70 -9.12 -26.74
N GLN A 28 -8.98 -8.38 -25.66
CA GLN A 28 -8.29 -8.49 -24.37
C GLN A 28 -6.76 -8.49 -24.50
N THR A 29 -6.24 -7.70 -25.45
CA THR A 29 -4.81 -7.69 -25.78
C THR A 29 -4.16 -6.42 -25.26
N MET A 30 -3.03 -6.57 -24.57
CA MET A 30 -2.20 -5.45 -24.13
C MET A 30 -1.18 -5.10 -25.21
N PHE A 31 -1.08 -3.82 -25.53
CA PHE A 31 -0.10 -3.25 -26.44
C PHE A 31 0.76 -2.21 -25.71
N THR A 32 1.99 -2.04 -26.17
CA THR A 32 2.80 -0.86 -25.86
C THR A 32 2.73 0.08 -27.06
N LEU A 33 2.10 1.23 -26.89
CA LEU A 33 2.09 2.27 -27.91
C LEU A 33 3.36 3.10 -27.77
N LEU A 34 4.22 3.05 -28.78
CA LEU A 34 5.40 3.90 -28.92
C LEU A 34 5.07 5.04 -29.89
N TYR A 35 5.28 6.28 -29.46
CA TYR A 35 5.10 7.44 -30.31
C TYR A 35 6.18 8.50 -30.05
N PRO A 36 6.64 9.21 -31.10
CA PRO A 36 7.59 10.29 -30.96
C PRO A 36 6.94 11.48 -30.22
N ILE A 37 7.69 12.09 -29.31
CA ILE A 37 7.29 13.33 -28.63
C ILE A 37 8.01 14.57 -29.19
N VAL A 38 9.01 14.34 -30.03
CA VAL A 38 9.69 15.34 -30.85
C VAL A 38 9.79 14.82 -32.27
N ARG A 39 10.04 15.71 -33.22
CA ARG A 39 10.22 15.31 -34.61
C ARG A 39 11.52 14.53 -34.78
N ILE A 40 11.45 13.34 -35.39
CA ILE A 40 12.61 12.51 -35.72
C ILE A 40 12.82 12.60 -37.23
N GLU A 41 13.80 13.40 -37.66
CA GLU A 41 13.98 13.74 -39.08
C GLU A 41 14.90 12.77 -39.83
N GLN A 42 15.90 12.19 -39.15
CA GLN A 42 16.91 11.36 -39.79
C GLN A 42 16.62 9.86 -39.61
N PRO A 43 16.74 9.04 -40.67
CA PRO A 43 16.71 7.60 -40.53
C PRO A 43 17.85 7.15 -39.61
N TYR A 44 17.62 6.09 -38.83
CA TYR A 44 18.57 5.53 -37.86
C TYR A 44 18.92 6.42 -36.65
N THR A 45 18.13 7.48 -36.38
CA THR A 45 18.28 8.24 -35.14
C THR A 45 17.99 7.35 -33.93
N GLU A 46 18.88 7.36 -32.93
CA GLU A 46 18.67 6.64 -31.67
C GLU A 46 17.44 7.17 -30.94
N ILE A 47 16.65 6.26 -30.39
CA ILE A 47 15.45 6.59 -29.61
C ILE A 47 15.73 6.43 -28.13
N PHE A 48 15.27 7.42 -27.35
CA PHE A 48 15.41 7.48 -25.91
C PHE A 48 14.07 7.72 -25.25
N ARG A 49 13.85 6.97 -24.17
CA ARG A 49 12.68 7.07 -23.30
C ARG A 49 13.10 7.63 -21.94
N ASN A 50 12.28 8.51 -21.38
CA ASN A 50 12.37 8.81 -19.95
C ASN A 50 11.58 7.72 -19.19
N TYR A 51 12.26 6.89 -18.41
CA TYR A 51 11.62 5.87 -17.57
C TYR A 51 11.04 6.49 -16.29
N VAL A 52 11.40 7.74 -15.97
CA VAL A 52 10.89 8.52 -14.85
C VAL A 52 10.04 9.65 -15.42
N TYR A 53 8.73 9.42 -15.61
CA TYR A 53 7.84 10.30 -16.36
C TYR A 53 7.70 11.73 -15.80
N GLU A 54 7.99 11.97 -14.52
CA GLU A 54 7.91 13.30 -13.89
C GLU A 54 9.04 14.22 -14.38
N ASN A 55 8.75 15.36 -15.00
CA ASN A 55 9.78 16.29 -15.49
C ASN A 55 10.23 17.34 -14.46
N THR A 56 9.66 17.33 -13.25
CA THR A 56 10.01 18.26 -12.17
C THR A 56 11.29 17.81 -11.47
N ASN A 57 12.22 18.74 -11.19
CA ASN A 57 13.44 18.44 -10.43
C ASN A 57 13.12 18.30 -8.93
N THR A 58 12.36 17.27 -8.58
CA THR A 58 12.04 16.91 -7.19
C THR A 58 13.11 15.99 -6.62
N LEU A 59 13.23 15.97 -5.29
CA LEU A 59 14.07 14.98 -4.61
C LEU A 59 13.68 13.55 -5.04
N ASP A 60 12.39 13.26 -5.08
CA ASP A 60 11.87 11.95 -5.44
C ASP A 60 12.28 11.52 -6.86
N ARG A 61 12.22 12.43 -7.83
CA ARG A 61 12.75 12.20 -9.19
C ARG A 61 14.23 11.87 -9.16
N ASN A 62 15.04 12.66 -8.44
CA ASN A 62 16.48 12.44 -8.37
C ASN A 62 16.83 11.09 -7.75
N ILE A 63 16.03 10.61 -6.79
CA ILE A 63 16.15 9.27 -6.23
C ILE A 63 15.76 8.19 -7.26
N LYS A 64 14.64 8.37 -7.97
CA LYS A 64 14.21 7.46 -9.06
C LYS A 64 15.23 7.34 -10.19
N LEU A 65 16.03 8.39 -10.44
CA LEU A 65 17.09 8.40 -11.45
C LEU A 65 18.40 7.73 -11.00
N LEU A 66 18.55 7.40 -9.71
CA LEU A 66 19.77 6.76 -9.19
C LEU A 66 20.24 5.55 -10.01
N PRO A 67 19.39 4.62 -10.51
CA PRO A 67 19.86 3.48 -11.29
C PRO A 67 20.67 3.86 -12.53
N TRP A 68 20.39 5.01 -13.14
CA TRP A 68 21.04 5.51 -14.36
C TRP A 68 22.21 6.46 -14.09
N HIS A 69 22.43 6.87 -12.84
CA HIS A 69 23.59 7.67 -12.49
C HIS A 69 24.86 6.82 -12.28
N ARG A 70 26.02 7.39 -12.64
CA ARG A 70 27.32 6.79 -12.34
C ARG A 70 27.52 6.67 -10.83
N VAL A 71 28.29 5.65 -10.40
CA VAL A 71 28.54 5.33 -8.98
C VAL A 71 28.94 6.55 -8.16
N HIS A 72 29.84 7.39 -8.69
CA HIS A 72 30.29 8.61 -8.00
C HIS A 72 29.12 9.58 -7.74
N ASN A 73 28.33 9.88 -8.77
CA ASN A 73 27.20 10.80 -8.65
C ASN A 73 26.13 10.26 -7.68
N ARG A 74 25.84 8.95 -7.73
CA ARG A 74 24.91 8.29 -6.78
C ARG A 74 25.36 8.49 -5.34
N LYS A 75 26.64 8.22 -5.05
CA LYS A 75 27.21 8.37 -3.71
C LYS A 75 27.16 9.82 -3.25
N THR A 76 27.45 10.78 -4.13
CA THR A 76 27.38 12.21 -3.81
C THR A 76 25.96 12.63 -3.43
N ILE A 77 24.96 12.25 -4.23
CA ILE A 77 23.55 12.55 -3.94
C ILE A 77 23.15 11.95 -2.59
N LEU A 78 23.38 10.66 -2.36
CA LEU A 78 22.92 10.02 -1.13
C LEU A 78 23.67 10.48 0.13
N ARG A 79 24.96 10.81 0.01
CA ARG A 79 25.72 11.41 1.13
C ARG A 79 25.24 12.80 1.52
N SER A 80 24.54 13.51 0.62
CA SER A 80 23.91 14.78 0.96
C SER A 80 22.58 14.60 1.72
N LEU A 81 21.99 13.40 1.69
CA LEU A 81 20.71 13.12 2.34
C LEU A 81 20.93 12.58 3.75
N THR A 82 21.42 13.46 4.61
CA THR A 82 21.64 13.18 6.04
C THR A 82 20.57 13.84 6.89
N ILE A 83 20.34 13.32 8.11
CA ILE A 83 19.45 13.93 9.09
C ILE A 83 19.82 15.39 9.36
N GLN A 84 21.13 15.71 9.40
CA GLN A 84 21.61 17.07 9.64
C GLN A 84 21.30 18.02 8.48
N GLN A 85 21.38 17.57 7.23
CA GLN A 85 21.19 18.40 6.05
C GLN A 85 19.72 18.44 5.58
N CYS A 86 18.96 17.40 5.85
CA CYS A 86 17.57 17.25 5.43
C CYS A 86 16.70 16.75 6.60
N PRO A 87 16.56 17.52 7.69
CA PRO A 87 15.80 17.07 8.87
C PRO A 87 14.34 16.75 8.56
N ASP A 88 13.70 17.53 7.68
CA ASP A 88 12.30 17.33 7.27
C ASP A 88 12.05 15.99 6.58
N LEU A 89 13.09 15.45 5.92
CA LEU A 89 13.00 14.15 5.27
C LEU A 89 12.87 13.02 6.31
N PHE A 90 13.56 13.14 7.45
CA PHE A 90 13.61 12.10 8.47
C PHE A 90 12.71 12.36 9.68
N SER A 91 12.10 13.55 9.77
CA SER A 91 11.20 13.91 10.87
C SER A 91 9.74 13.50 10.61
N LYS A 92 9.39 13.15 9.37
CA LYS A 92 8.02 12.77 8.99
C LYS A 92 7.62 11.45 9.63
N LYS A 93 6.69 11.51 10.58
CA LYS A 93 6.10 10.33 11.23
C LYS A 93 4.85 9.89 10.49
N LEU A 94 5.01 9.00 9.51
CA LEU A 94 3.89 8.48 8.73
C LEU A 94 2.93 7.66 9.58
N GLU A 95 3.44 7.01 10.61
CA GLU A 95 2.65 6.18 11.52
C GLU A 95 1.58 6.97 12.27
N ILE A 96 1.58 8.30 12.30
CA ILE A 96 0.53 9.13 12.92
C ILE A 96 -0.32 9.90 11.91
N SER A 97 -0.06 9.79 10.61
CA SER A 97 -0.83 10.52 9.58
C SER A 97 -2.18 9.87 9.37
N THR A 98 -3.26 10.58 9.75
CA THR A 98 -4.63 10.11 9.55
C THR A 98 -4.97 9.98 8.06
N GLU A 99 -4.41 10.85 7.21
CA GLU A 99 -4.68 10.81 5.77
C GLU A 99 -4.33 9.46 5.15
N ILE A 100 -3.16 8.89 5.52
CA ILE A 100 -2.69 7.60 4.98
C ILE A 100 -3.62 6.45 5.39
N PHE A 101 -4.12 6.45 6.63
CA PHE A 101 -5.04 5.40 7.10
C PHE A 101 -6.45 5.53 6.50
N GLU A 102 -6.82 6.73 6.04
CA GLU A 102 -8.14 7.03 5.47
C GLU A 102 -8.17 7.02 3.93
N GLU A 103 -7.02 6.99 3.25
CA GLU A 103 -6.87 7.18 1.78
C GLU A 103 -7.68 6.17 0.94
N GLY A 104 -8.09 5.03 1.52
CA GLY A 104 -8.92 4.02 0.87
C GLY A 104 -10.31 3.79 1.46
N HIS A 105 -10.68 4.48 2.56
CA HIS A 105 -11.88 4.13 3.35
C HIS A 105 -12.66 5.39 3.74
N LYS A 106 -13.67 5.73 2.93
CA LYS A 106 -14.67 6.75 3.29
C LYS A 106 -15.80 6.07 4.05
N ASN A 107 -16.12 6.58 5.24
CA ASN A 107 -17.26 6.15 6.07
C ASN A 107 -17.17 4.72 6.66
N ASP A 108 -15.98 4.16 6.81
CA ASP A 108 -15.75 2.84 7.43
C ASP A 108 -15.87 2.85 8.97
N LEU A 109 -16.78 3.68 9.51
CA LEU A 109 -16.97 3.83 10.95
C LEU A 109 -18.22 3.08 11.40
N TYR A 110 -18.05 2.25 12.42
CA TYR A 110 -19.17 1.64 13.12
C TYR A 110 -20.00 2.71 13.85
N ASP A 111 -21.31 2.78 13.60
CA ASP A 111 -22.18 3.73 14.32
C ASP A 111 -22.45 3.23 15.74
N LYS A 112 -21.78 3.86 16.72
CA LYS A 112 -21.91 3.55 18.15
C LYS A 112 -23.33 3.73 18.69
N ILE A 113 -24.18 4.51 18.03
CA ILE A 113 -25.56 4.79 18.46
C ILE A 113 -26.46 3.56 18.28
N LEU A 114 -26.19 2.69 17.29
CA LEU A 114 -26.99 1.48 17.06
C LEU A 114 -26.71 0.33 18.02
N ILE A 115 -25.49 0.24 18.57
CA ILE A 115 -25.08 -0.86 19.48
C ILE A 115 -26.03 -0.98 20.68
N LYS A 116 -26.56 0.15 21.17
CA LYS A 116 -27.46 0.15 22.33
C LYS A 116 -28.84 -0.44 22.07
N ASN A 117 -29.30 -0.44 20.82
CA ASN A 117 -30.72 -0.72 20.51
C ASN A 117 -30.96 -2.05 19.78
N LYS A 118 -29.93 -2.70 19.23
CA LYS A 118 -30.11 -3.87 18.32
C LYS A 118 -29.05 -4.97 18.43
N LEU A 119 -28.59 -5.30 19.64
CA LEU A 119 -28.05 -6.65 19.81
C LEU A 119 -29.24 -7.61 19.75
N ASN A 120 -29.64 -8.00 18.53
CA ASN A 120 -30.55 -9.11 18.31
C ASN A 120 -29.85 -10.35 18.86
N ILE A 121 -30.17 -10.63 20.13
CA ILE A 121 -29.79 -11.85 20.83
C ILE A 121 -30.27 -13.00 19.94
N PHE A 122 -29.34 -13.86 19.55
CA PHE A 122 -29.54 -15.02 18.68
C PHE A 122 -30.90 -15.69 18.97
N ASN A 123 -31.88 -15.51 18.08
CA ASN A 123 -33.17 -16.14 18.23
C ASN A 123 -33.11 -17.51 17.56
N LYS A 124 -33.22 -18.58 18.37
CA LYS A 124 -33.17 -19.97 17.88
C LYS A 124 -34.35 -20.31 16.96
N ASP A 125 -35.45 -19.57 17.04
CA ASP A 125 -36.64 -19.81 16.21
C ASP A 125 -36.61 -19.00 14.90
N TYR A 126 -35.58 -18.17 14.70
CA TYR A 126 -35.42 -17.35 13.50
C TYR A 126 -34.54 -18.04 12.46
N ILE A 127 -35.03 -18.10 11.21
CA ILE A 127 -34.25 -18.59 10.07
C ILE A 127 -33.46 -17.41 9.48
N TRP A 128 -32.15 -17.44 9.63
CA TRP A 128 -31.25 -16.41 9.16
C TRP A 128 -30.94 -16.58 7.67
N LYS A 129 -31.22 -15.54 6.87
CA LYS A 129 -30.88 -15.54 5.45
C LYS A 129 -29.42 -15.18 5.25
N VAL A 130 -28.70 -16.03 4.53
CA VAL A 130 -27.26 -15.88 4.29
C VAL A 130 -26.99 -15.65 2.82
N TYR A 131 -26.37 -14.52 2.49
CA TYR A 131 -25.80 -14.26 1.17
C TYR A 131 -24.30 -14.54 1.19
N THR A 132 -23.79 -15.30 0.21
CA THR A 132 -22.37 -15.64 0.13
C THR A 132 -21.87 -15.92 -1.29
N ASP A 133 -20.61 -15.59 -1.56
CA ASP A 133 -19.84 -15.90 -2.76
C ASP A 133 -18.86 -17.09 -2.57
N TYR A 134 -18.94 -17.77 -1.42
CA TYR A 134 -18.15 -18.97 -1.14
C TYR A 134 -18.92 -20.24 -1.53
N ASP A 135 -18.41 -20.97 -2.53
CA ASP A 135 -18.99 -22.25 -2.94
C ASP A 135 -19.04 -23.27 -1.80
N LEU A 136 -18.01 -23.28 -0.95
CA LEU A 136 -17.98 -24.14 0.24
C LEU A 136 -19.12 -23.82 1.22
N ILE A 137 -19.45 -22.54 1.42
CA ILE A 137 -20.55 -22.18 2.31
C ILE A 137 -21.88 -22.57 1.67
N LYS A 138 -22.05 -22.34 0.37
CA LYS A 138 -23.23 -22.79 -0.38
C LYS A 138 -23.43 -24.30 -0.27
N GLN A 139 -22.35 -25.07 -0.28
CA GLN A 139 -22.39 -26.53 -0.23
C GLN A 139 -22.62 -27.07 1.19
N TYR A 140 -22.04 -26.46 2.21
CA TYR A 140 -21.94 -27.05 3.55
C TYR A 140 -22.74 -26.32 4.64
N LEU A 141 -23.40 -25.19 4.34
CA LEU A 141 -24.33 -24.55 5.26
C LEU A 141 -25.68 -25.29 5.25
N THR A 142 -25.72 -26.43 5.94
CA THR A 142 -26.89 -27.34 5.97
C THR A 142 -27.72 -27.25 7.24
N ASP A 143 -27.37 -26.36 8.17
CA ASP A 143 -28.10 -26.19 9.42
C ASP A 143 -29.45 -25.49 9.17
N GLN A 144 -30.52 -26.04 9.75
CA GLN A 144 -31.91 -25.61 9.53
C GLN A 144 -32.21 -24.16 9.95
N HIS A 145 -31.37 -23.56 10.80
CA HIS A 145 -31.54 -22.17 11.22
C HIS A 145 -31.01 -21.16 10.18
N TYR A 146 -30.47 -21.64 9.06
CA TYR A 146 -29.93 -20.82 7.99
C TYR A 146 -30.56 -21.15 6.65
N GLN A 147 -30.78 -20.12 5.84
CA GLN A 147 -31.28 -20.25 4.48
C GLN A 147 -30.41 -19.42 3.53
N LEU A 148 -29.88 -20.05 2.48
CA LEU A 148 -29.14 -19.31 1.45
C LEU A 148 -30.07 -18.41 0.63
N THR A 149 -29.60 -17.21 0.28
CA THR A 149 -30.29 -16.27 -0.61
C THR A 149 -29.32 -15.74 -1.66
N ASP A 150 -29.82 -15.56 -2.89
CA ASP A 150 -29.06 -14.93 -3.98
C ASP A 150 -29.24 -13.39 -4.00
N ASN A 151 -30.11 -12.86 -3.15
CA ASN A 151 -30.34 -11.41 -3.02
C ASN A 151 -29.70 -10.89 -1.71
N ILE A 152 -28.66 -10.05 -1.86
CA ILE A 152 -27.91 -9.44 -0.76
C ILE A 152 -28.75 -8.46 0.08
N ASP A 153 -29.78 -7.85 -0.50
CA ASP A 153 -30.67 -6.91 0.21
C ASP A 153 -31.63 -7.62 1.16
N GLN A 154 -31.90 -8.90 0.89
CA GLN A 154 -32.76 -9.75 1.71
C GLN A 154 -31.99 -10.57 2.74
N ALA A 155 -30.67 -10.44 2.78
CA ALA A 155 -29.81 -11.21 3.67
C ALA A 155 -29.75 -10.59 5.06
N ASP A 156 -29.81 -11.44 6.08
CA ASP A 156 -29.53 -11.08 7.47
C ASP A 156 -28.03 -11.21 7.76
N ILE A 157 -27.34 -12.11 7.04
CA ILE A 157 -25.90 -12.34 7.13
C ILE A 157 -25.28 -12.21 5.74
N ILE A 158 -24.31 -11.31 5.61
CA ILE A 158 -23.46 -11.18 4.43
C ILE A 158 -22.12 -11.84 4.74
N PHE A 159 -21.81 -12.93 4.04
CA PHE A 159 -20.55 -13.64 4.17
C PHE A 159 -19.84 -13.70 2.81
N VAL A 160 -18.97 -12.75 2.53
CA VAL A 160 -18.36 -12.57 1.19
C VAL A 160 -16.83 -12.49 1.25
N LYS A 161 -16.18 -12.82 0.12
CA LYS A 161 -14.73 -12.65 -0.10
C LYS A 161 -14.40 -11.19 -0.41
N GLU A 162 -15.25 -10.56 -1.21
CA GLU A 162 -15.06 -9.18 -1.64
C GLU A 162 -15.15 -8.21 -0.47
N GLN A 163 -14.27 -7.22 -0.45
CA GLN A 163 -14.24 -6.24 0.61
C GLN A 163 -15.49 -5.36 0.57
N ILE A 164 -16.16 -5.22 1.71
CA ILE A 164 -17.28 -4.30 1.86
C ILE A 164 -16.74 -2.88 2.05
N GLN A 165 -17.18 -1.95 1.20
CA GLN A 165 -16.69 -0.56 1.22
C GLN A 165 -17.46 0.32 2.21
N ASP A 166 -18.76 0.08 2.40
CA ASP A 166 -19.63 0.87 3.29
C ASP A 166 -20.19 0.01 4.43
N PHE A 167 -19.34 -0.28 5.41
CA PHE A 167 -19.73 -1.00 6.63
C PHE A 167 -20.86 -0.30 7.38
N ARG A 168 -20.89 1.03 7.36
CA ARG A 168 -21.91 1.83 8.05
C ARG A 168 -23.29 1.58 7.45
N TYR A 169 -23.41 1.56 6.13
CA TYR A 169 -24.68 1.26 5.45
C TYR A 169 -25.21 -0.12 5.83
N GLU A 170 -24.37 -1.16 5.76
CA GLU A 170 -24.81 -2.53 6.02
C GLU A 170 -25.17 -2.76 7.50
N THR A 171 -24.39 -2.16 8.42
CA THR A 171 -24.68 -2.23 9.86
C THR A 171 -25.96 -1.46 10.24
N LEU A 172 -26.25 -0.32 9.60
CA LEU A 172 -27.52 0.41 9.76
C LEU A 172 -28.74 -0.43 9.34
N ASN A 173 -28.55 -1.32 8.37
CA ASN A 173 -29.57 -2.28 7.93
C ASN A 173 -29.65 -3.53 8.80
N ASN A 174 -28.87 -3.61 9.89
CA ASN A 174 -28.84 -4.72 10.87
C ASN A 174 -28.35 -6.04 10.31
N LYS A 175 -27.54 -5.99 9.26
CA LYS A 175 -26.92 -7.19 8.71
C LYS A 175 -25.70 -7.58 9.53
N LEU A 176 -25.50 -8.87 9.72
CA LEU A 176 -24.26 -9.44 10.26
C LEU A 176 -23.27 -9.63 9.11
N ILE A 177 -22.01 -9.27 9.34
CA ILE A 177 -21.00 -9.20 8.29
C ILE A 177 -19.75 -9.97 8.74
N ASN A 178 -19.12 -10.70 7.83
CA ASN A 178 -17.93 -11.51 8.10
C ASN A 178 -16.59 -10.73 8.04
N GLN A 179 -16.63 -9.42 8.15
CA GLN A 179 -15.49 -8.51 8.02
C GLN A 179 -15.57 -7.45 9.12
N PHE A 180 -14.45 -6.78 9.43
CA PHE A 180 -14.42 -5.70 10.42
C PHE A 180 -14.17 -4.33 9.76
N PRO A 181 -14.78 -3.26 10.29
CA PRO A 181 -14.42 -1.91 9.86
C PRO A 181 -12.95 -1.64 10.17
N PHE A 182 -12.25 -0.97 9.25
CA PHE A 182 -10.80 -0.70 9.31
C PHE A 182 -9.90 -1.95 9.41
N GLU A 183 -10.35 -3.12 8.96
CA GLU A 183 -9.51 -4.33 8.92
C GLU A 183 -8.28 -4.19 8.01
N ASN A 184 -8.34 -3.28 7.03
CA ASN A 184 -7.24 -2.92 6.14
C ASN A 184 -5.96 -2.49 6.88
N VAL A 185 -6.09 -1.96 8.09
CA VAL A 185 -4.94 -1.60 8.95
C VAL A 185 -4.03 -2.81 9.22
N LEU A 186 -4.58 -4.03 9.19
CA LEU A 186 -3.84 -5.27 9.37
C LEU A 186 -3.60 -6.04 8.07
N THR A 187 -4.53 -5.96 7.11
CA THR A 187 -4.44 -6.75 5.86
C THR A 187 -3.68 -6.05 4.73
N ASN A 188 -3.58 -4.71 4.76
CA ASN A 188 -2.71 -3.95 3.87
C ASN A 188 -1.28 -3.92 4.44
N LYS A 189 -0.28 -4.28 3.62
CA LYS A 189 1.12 -4.38 4.04
C LYS A 189 1.71 -3.05 4.52
N GLU A 190 1.37 -1.96 3.85
CA GLU A 190 1.86 -0.61 4.17
C GLU A 190 1.26 -0.15 5.51
N LEU A 191 -0.07 -0.26 5.66
CA LEU A 191 -0.74 0.11 6.90
C LEU A 191 -0.34 -0.77 8.09
N LEU A 192 -0.12 -2.07 7.86
CA LEU A 192 0.39 -2.97 8.88
C LEU A 192 1.77 -2.53 9.36
N ALA A 193 2.68 -2.22 8.43
CA ALA A 193 4.02 -1.75 8.76
C ALA A 193 4.00 -0.44 9.55
N LEU A 194 3.18 0.54 9.10
CA LEU A 194 3.01 1.82 9.80
C LEU A 194 2.38 1.64 11.19
N THR A 195 1.38 0.76 11.33
CA THR A 195 0.76 0.46 12.62
C THR A 195 1.74 -0.18 13.58
N ALA A 196 2.52 -1.15 13.09
CA ALA A 196 3.50 -1.86 13.89
C ALA A 196 4.65 -0.94 14.35
N ARG A 197 5.07 0.06 13.55
CA ARG A 197 6.04 1.09 13.97
C ARG A 197 5.63 1.88 15.22
N ARG A 198 4.34 1.95 15.54
CA ARG A 198 3.85 2.58 16.78
C ARG A 198 4.30 1.83 18.05
N TRP A 199 4.81 0.60 17.92
CA TRP A 199 5.29 -0.25 19.00
C TRP A 199 6.20 0.48 19.99
N LYS A 200 7.24 1.18 19.50
CA LYS A 200 8.22 1.86 20.37
C LYS A 200 7.59 2.99 21.19
N SER A 201 6.58 3.69 20.67
CA SER A 201 5.86 4.72 21.45
C SER A 201 5.04 4.14 22.59
N ILE A 202 4.57 2.89 22.44
CA ILE A 202 3.67 2.24 23.41
C ILE A 202 4.48 1.47 24.45
N TYR A 203 5.52 0.75 24.01
CA TYR A 203 6.27 -0.19 24.85
C TYR A 203 7.73 0.21 25.08
N GLY A 204 8.29 1.08 24.25
CA GLY A 204 9.71 1.50 24.32
C GLY A 204 10.01 2.52 25.42
N ALA A 205 9.01 3.19 25.98
CA ALA A 205 9.18 4.06 27.16
C ALA A 205 9.24 3.26 28.48
N SER A 206 8.61 2.09 28.53
CA SER A 206 8.47 1.26 29.74
C SER A 206 9.68 0.36 30.01
N SER A 207 10.59 0.21 29.05
CA SER A 207 11.83 -0.59 29.18
C SER A 207 13.05 0.23 29.62
N SER A 208 12.85 1.39 30.24
CA SER A 208 13.91 2.20 30.86
C SER A 208 14.18 1.84 32.33
N SER A 209 13.74 0.66 32.76
CA SER A 209 14.00 0.14 34.11
C SER A 209 14.11 -1.38 34.13
N SER A 210 15.10 -1.93 33.44
CA SER A 210 16.00 -2.99 33.95
C SER A 210 16.77 -3.69 32.81
N THR A 211 18.08 -3.40 32.75
CA THR A 211 19.18 -4.34 32.52
C THR A 211 18.93 -5.55 31.61
N THR A 212 19.41 -5.52 30.36
CA THR A 212 20.66 -6.20 29.93
C THR A 212 20.81 -6.19 28.39
N THR A 213 21.91 -5.59 27.93
CA THR A 213 22.66 -5.94 26.70
C THR A 213 22.03 -5.76 25.29
N ILE A 214 21.00 -4.93 25.12
CA ILE A 214 20.52 -4.54 23.76
C ILE A 214 20.51 -3.01 23.59
N GLU A 215 21.44 -2.30 24.24
CA GLU A 215 21.56 -0.84 24.12
C GLU A 215 22.50 -0.39 22.99
N ASN A 216 23.11 -1.32 22.24
CA ASN A 216 24.10 -0.98 21.20
C ASN A 216 23.74 -1.55 19.82
N ASP A 217 22.47 -1.86 19.55
CA ASP A 217 22.06 -2.19 18.19
C ASP A 217 21.58 -0.91 17.45
N PRO A 218 22.41 -0.30 16.59
CA PRO A 218 22.03 0.89 15.83
C PRO A 218 20.80 0.67 14.92
N TYR A 219 20.39 -0.59 14.67
CA TYR A 219 19.13 -0.89 13.98
C TYR A 219 17.89 -0.60 14.84
N ILE A 220 17.93 -0.91 16.14
CA ILE A 220 16.80 -0.75 17.07
C ILE A 220 16.59 0.72 17.44
N GLU A 221 17.68 1.49 17.53
CA GLU A 221 17.58 2.94 17.77
C GLU A 221 16.98 3.68 16.58
N SER A 222 17.32 3.30 15.35
CA SER A 222 16.98 4.09 14.14
C SER A 222 15.59 3.85 13.55
N HIS A 223 14.96 2.67 13.75
CA HIS A 223 13.69 2.35 13.07
C HIS A 223 12.49 2.12 14.00
N GLY A 224 12.71 1.83 15.28
CA GLY A 224 11.61 1.72 16.26
C GLY A 224 10.57 0.62 16.01
N ASN A 225 10.87 -0.33 15.14
CA ASN A 225 10.01 -1.47 14.83
C ASN A 225 9.96 -2.50 15.97
N PRO A 226 8.87 -3.27 16.07
CA PRO A 226 8.85 -4.47 16.91
C PRO A 226 9.84 -5.52 16.38
N PRO A 227 10.36 -6.44 17.23
CA PRO A 227 11.42 -7.39 16.84
C PRO A 227 11.07 -8.33 15.67
N TRP A 228 9.78 -8.57 15.43
CA TRP A 228 9.30 -9.43 14.35
C TRP A 228 9.12 -8.68 13.01
N LEU A 229 9.14 -7.35 13.02
CA LEU A 229 8.97 -6.54 11.81
C LEU A 229 10.34 -6.10 11.28
N PRO A 230 10.77 -6.59 10.11
CA PRO A 230 12.01 -6.13 9.49
C PRO A 230 11.92 -4.64 9.13
N VAL A 231 13.07 -4.02 8.93
CA VAL A 231 13.10 -2.65 8.39
C VAL A 231 12.33 -2.62 7.08
N THR A 232 11.27 -1.82 7.08
CA THR A 232 10.29 -1.69 6.00
C THR A 232 10.21 -0.22 5.65
N PHE A 233 9.96 0.11 4.39
CA PHE A 233 9.76 1.48 3.91
C PHE A 233 8.53 1.53 3.02
N ASP A 234 7.72 2.58 3.15
CA ASP A 234 6.69 2.92 2.17
C ASP A 234 7.36 3.67 1.01
N LEU A 235 7.45 3.07 -0.17
CA LEU A 235 8.15 3.70 -1.31
C LEU A 235 7.38 4.87 -1.93
N THR A 236 6.11 5.09 -1.56
CA THR A 236 5.37 6.28 -1.98
C THR A 236 5.83 7.50 -1.17
N HIS A 237 6.17 7.30 0.11
CA HIS A 237 6.45 8.40 1.04
C HIS A 237 7.89 8.44 1.57
N GLU A 238 8.62 7.33 1.47
CA GLU A 238 9.93 7.09 2.09
C GLU A 238 11.00 6.59 1.10
N LEU A 239 10.78 6.75 -0.21
CA LEU A 239 11.74 6.32 -1.23
C LEU A 239 13.16 6.88 -1.02
N PRO A 240 13.36 8.17 -0.67
CA PRO A 240 14.69 8.68 -0.36
C PRO A 240 15.34 8.01 0.86
N GLN A 241 14.58 7.75 1.93
CA GLN A 241 15.05 7.13 3.17
C GLN A 241 15.46 5.68 2.90
N PHE A 242 14.65 4.95 2.11
CA PHE A 242 14.98 3.64 1.60
C PHE A 242 16.32 3.65 0.83
N ALA A 243 16.49 4.59 -0.10
CA ALA A 243 17.70 4.68 -0.91
C ALA A 243 18.97 4.97 -0.08
N VAL A 244 18.86 5.86 0.91
CA VAL A 244 19.95 6.17 1.86
C VAL A 244 20.31 4.93 2.68
N TYR A 245 19.31 4.25 3.24
CA TYR A 245 19.51 3.08 4.09
C TYR A 245 20.28 1.95 3.37
N PHE A 246 19.94 1.65 2.11
CA PHE A 246 20.58 0.55 1.37
C PHE A 246 21.93 0.90 0.74
N GLN A 247 22.31 2.17 0.57
CA GLN A 247 23.64 2.53 0.06
C GLN A 247 24.71 2.75 1.13
N VAL A 248 24.31 3.07 2.36
CA VAL A 248 25.25 3.22 3.48
C VAL A 248 25.61 1.86 4.09
N ASN A 249 24.69 0.89 4.09
CA ASN A 249 24.87 -0.39 4.80
C ASN A 249 25.44 -1.53 3.94
N PHE A 250 25.49 -1.40 2.61
CA PHE A 250 25.84 -2.50 1.70
C PHE A 250 27.04 -2.23 0.77
N TYR A 251 27.83 -1.16 1.02
CA TYR A 251 29.05 -0.85 0.27
C TYR A 251 30.18 -0.26 1.12
#